data_AF-A0A224XDV5-F1
#
_entry.id   AF-A0A224XDV5-F1
#
_cell.length_a   1.000
_cell.length_b   1.000
_cell.length_c   1.000
_cell.angle_alpha   90.00
_cell.angle_beta   90.00
_cell.angle_gamma   90.00
#
_symmetry.space_group_name_H-M   'P 1'
#
loop_
_entity.id
_entity.type
_entity.pdbx_description
1 polymer ?
#
loop_
_entity_poly.entity_id
_entity_poly.type
_entity_poly.pdbx_seq_one_letter_code
_entity_poly.pdbx_strand_id
1 'polypeptide(L)'
;MDRFEYAFPTLEINEQRINCAKNIKLYDGDNKTTFEGGEAVLTSHRLWWVAPGVVENGLSCLSLDLSYIVFIEEETPSAFAFTRSRKLVLHLSQANPGKKRGPVSVSCNNFIKLSFKDGLEESFVLSFRNALSARKWETSPLQQANTSLPPKQIPIKPRTGIVGIERGMQEKQKATEENISIAFQDLSKLMDMAKDMVNLSKNISLKIREKQGCITEDETIQFKSYLLSLGIDDPVTRDSYSSESKYMTNLAREMTDILLQPLKDLGGMMSLADAYCRVNRARGLELLSPEDMLSAAKILEKLALPIRLRVFDSGVMVLQLTSHDDNAVVEDTTASVKINDSLSPAELSQALGISVLLAKERLTTTEKKGLICRDESIEGLRFYPNLFVERCNE
;
A
#
# COMPACT_ATOMS: atom_id res chain seq x y z
N MET A 1 14.50 -29.00 6.43
CA MET A 1 13.51 -28.56 7.46
C MET A 1 13.59 -29.33 8.78
N ASP A 2 14.29 -30.46 8.83
CA ASP A 2 14.57 -31.27 10.01
C ASP A 2 15.46 -30.59 11.09
N ARG A 3 15.77 -29.29 10.95
CA ARG A 3 16.40 -28.45 11.99
C ARG A 3 15.39 -27.58 12.76
N PHE A 4 14.11 -27.55 12.36
CA PHE A 4 13.04 -26.89 13.14
C PHE A 4 12.49 -27.76 14.26
N GLU A 5 12.23 -27.19 15.43
CA GLU A 5 11.58 -27.82 16.59
C GLU A 5 10.19 -27.22 16.81
N TYR A 6 9.28 -27.98 17.43
CA TYR A 6 8.09 -27.40 18.01
C TYR A 6 8.44 -26.76 19.36
N ALA A 7 8.15 -25.46 19.50
CA ALA A 7 8.37 -24.71 20.74
C ALA A 7 7.19 -23.77 21.00
N PHE A 8 7.06 -23.29 22.23
CA PHE A 8 6.16 -22.17 22.51
C PHE A 8 6.90 -20.86 22.21
N PRO A 9 6.20 -19.79 21.76
CA PRO A 9 6.80 -18.51 21.44
C PRO A 9 7.15 -17.70 22.72
N THR A 10 7.94 -18.31 23.61
CA THR A 10 8.39 -17.76 24.88
C THR A 10 9.90 -17.53 24.84
N LEU A 11 10.33 -16.33 25.21
CA LEU A 11 11.75 -15.96 25.25
C LEU A 11 12.47 -16.71 26.39
N GLU A 12 13.65 -17.22 26.08
CA GLU A 12 14.58 -17.80 27.06
C GLU A 12 15.33 -16.70 27.84
N ILE A 13 16.01 -17.11 28.91
CA ILE A 13 16.83 -16.22 29.73
C ILE A 13 17.96 -15.65 28.85
N ASN A 14 18.13 -14.33 28.83
CA ASN A 14 19.03 -13.57 27.93
C ASN A 14 18.66 -13.58 26.44
N GLU A 15 17.49 -14.12 26.07
CA GLU A 15 16.96 -14.00 24.72
C GLU A 15 16.12 -12.73 24.56
N GLN A 16 16.31 -12.02 23.45
CA GLN A 16 15.60 -10.78 23.14
C GLN A 16 15.00 -10.87 21.74
N ARG A 17 13.77 -10.40 21.56
CA ARG A 17 13.15 -10.24 20.24
C ARG A 17 13.81 -9.08 19.50
N ILE A 18 14.22 -9.31 18.25
CA ILE A 18 14.96 -8.35 17.44
C ILE A 18 14.05 -7.73 16.38
N ASN A 19 13.44 -8.57 15.53
CA ASN A 19 12.63 -8.10 14.40
C ASN A 19 11.59 -9.17 14.01
N CYS A 20 10.60 -8.81 13.20
CA CYS A 20 9.60 -9.74 12.68
C CYS A 20 9.13 -9.37 11.27
N ALA A 21 8.77 -10.38 10.49
CA ALA A 21 8.22 -10.23 9.15
C ALA A 21 6.93 -11.07 9.00
N LYS A 22 5.93 -10.53 8.31
CA LYS A 22 4.60 -11.16 8.15
C LYS A 22 4.45 -11.83 6.79
N ASN A 23 3.40 -12.66 6.66
CA ASN A 23 3.01 -13.34 5.43
C ASN A 23 4.16 -14.18 4.81
N ILE A 24 4.82 -14.97 5.65
CA ILE A 24 5.99 -15.78 5.33
C ILE A 24 5.57 -17.21 5.02
N LYS A 25 6.07 -17.72 3.90
CA LYS A 25 5.97 -19.15 3.52
C LYS A 25 7.33 -19.84 3.65
N LEU A 26 7.34 -21.05 4.24
CA LEU A 26 8.55 -21.86 4.38
C LEU A 26 8.72 -22.83 3.21
N TYR A 27 9.97 -23.09 2.84
CA TYR A 27 10.39 -24.08 1.86
C TYR A 27 11.42 -25.01 2.48
N ASP A 28 11.36 -26.29 2.13
CA ASP A 28 12.42 -27.26 2.42
C ASP A 28 13.25 -27.50 1.17
N GLY A 29 14.46 -26.95 1.10
CA GLY A 29 15.16 -26.83 -0.16
C GLY A 29 14.35 -25.99 -1.16
N ASP A 30 14.13 -26.53 -2.35
CA ASP A 30 13.24 -25.95 -3.38
C ASP A 30 11.78 -26.40 -3.25
N ASN A 31 11.49 -27.33 -2.35
CA ASN A 31 10.14 -27.88 -2.18
C ASN A 31 9.26 -26.96 -1.34
N LYS A 32 8.07 -26.65 -1.86
CA LYS A 32 7.04 -25.88 -1.14
C LYS A 32 6.52 -26.68 0.05
N THR A 33 6.49 -26.07 1.24
CA THR A 33 5.84 -26.68 2.41
C THR A 33 4.39 -26.19 2.56
N THR A 34 3.66 -26.80 3.50
CA THR A 34 2.30 -26.41 3.91
C THR A 34 2.28 -25.19 4.84
N PHE A 35 3.45 -24.73 5.33
CA PHE A 35 3.56 -23.59 6.24
C PHE A 35 3.55 -22.27 5.45
N GLU A 36 2.38 -21.65 5.32
CA GLU A 36 2.14 -20.39 4.59
C GLU A 36 1.38 -19.37 5.44
N GLY A 37 1.61 -18.08 5.17
CA GLY A 37 0.90 -16.97 5.81
C GLY A 37 1.33 -16.67 7.26
N GLY A 38 2.41 -17.29 7.75
CA GLY A 38 2.87 -17.09 9.13
C GLY A 38 3.75 -15.85 9.33
N GLU A 39 4.04 -15.53 10.58
CA GLU A 39 4.98 -14.49 10.99
C GLU A 39 6.35 -15.12 11.32
N ALA A 40 7.42 -14.64 10.68
CA ALA A 40 8.78 -14.98 11.06
C ALA A 40 9.28 -13.99 12.11
N VAL A 41 9.58 -14.47 13.33
CA VAL A 41 10.08 -13.66 14.43
C VAL A 41 11.54 -14.01 14.67
N LEU A 42 12.42 -13.02 14.50
CA LEU A 42 13.85 -13.14 14.78
C LEU A 42 14.12 -12.72 16.22
N THR A 43 14.78 -13.59 16.99
CA THR A 43 15.32 -13.28 18.31
C THR A 43 16.85 -13.28 18.28
N SER A 44 17.49 -12.98 19.41
CA SER A 44 18.94 -13.06 19.56
C SER A 44 19.51 -14.48 19.50
N HIS A 45 18.68 -15.52 19.61
CA HIS A 45 19.11 -16.92 19.68
C HIS A 45 18.42 -17.82 18.64
N ARG A 46 17.20 -17.46 18.21
CA ARG A 46 16.32 -18.33 17.43
C ARG A 46 15.55 -17.56 16.37
N LEU A 47 15.09 -18.30 15.36
CA LEU A 47 14.12 -17.86 14.38
C LEU A 47 12.82 -18.66 14.61
N TRP A 48 11.75 -17.97 14.95
CA TRP A 48 10.42 -18.59 15.04
C TRP A 48 9.62 -18.35 13.77
N TRP A 49 8.84 -19.35 13.38
CA TRP A 49 7.75 -19.19 12.43
C TRP A 49 6.44 -19.49 13.14
N VAL A 50 5.58 -18.49 13.23
CA VAL A 50 4.33 -18.50 14.00
C VAL A 50 3.16 -18.51 13.01
N ALA A 51 2.36 -19.58 13.02
CA ALA A 51 1.18 -19.62 12.17
C ALA A 51 0.10 -18.61 12.63
N PRO A 52 -0.79 -18.14 11.74
CA PRO A 52 -1.89 -17.26 12.12
C PRO A 52 -2.74 -17.85 13.24
N GLY A 53 -3.10 -17.05 14.25
CA GLY A 53 -3.93 -17.47 15.39
C GLY A 53 -3.22 -18.31 16.46
N VAL A 54 -1.92 -18.59 16.32
CA VAL A 54 -1.16 -19.38 17.31
C VAL A 54 -0.99 -18.66 18.65
N VAL A 55 -0.74 -17.35 18.62
CA VAL A 55 -0.52 -16.55 19.84
C VAL A 55 -1.81 -16.43 20.66
N GLU A 56 -2.95 -16.32 19.99
CA GLU A 56 -4.27 -16.19 20.63
C GLU A 56 -4.74 -17.51 21.26
N ASN A 57 -4.40 -18.64 20.63
CA ASN A 57 -4.81 -19.98 21.07
C ASN A 57 -3.75 -20.72 21.90
N GLY A 58 -2.60 -20.10 22.18
CA GLY A 58 -1.52 -20.71 22.96
C GLY A 58 -0.89 -21.95 22.32
N LEU A 59 -0.87 -22.03 20.99
CA LEU A 59 -0.36 -23.19 20.26
C LEU A 59 1.18 -23.15 20.12
N SER A 60 1.80 -24.28 19.77
CA SER A 60 3.23 -24.35 19.48
C SER A 60 3.57 -23.73 18.12
N CYS A 61 4.68 -22.99 18.04
CA CYS A 61 5.28 -22.48 16.81
C CYS A 61 6.46 -23.37 16.36
N LEU A 62 6.97 -23.09 15.15
CA LEU A 62 8.22 -23.68 14.67
C LEU A 62 9.40 -22.83 15.11
N SER A 63 10.41 -23.44 15.71
CA SER A 63 11.62 -22.77 16.20
C SER A 63 12.87 -23.34 15.54
N LEU A 64 13.74 -22.48 15.02
CA LEU A 64 15.04 -22.84 14.46
C LEU A 64 16.12 -22.10 15.23
N ASP A 65 17.05 -22.82 15.84
CA ASP A 65 18.19 -22.17 16.51
C ASP A 65 19.10 -21.50 15.49
N LEU A 66 19.52 -20.27 15.77
CA LEU A 66 20.43 -19.53 14.89
C LEU A 66 21.81 -20.19 14.81
N SER A 67 22.18 -21.03 15.79
CA SER A 67 23.41 -21.84 15.76
C SER A 67 23.47 -22.81 14.57
N TYR A 68 22.33 -23.21 14.01
CA TYR A 68 22.30 -24.03 12.80
C TYR A 68 22.56 -23.23 11.52
N ILE A 69 22.40 -21.90 11.54
CA ILE A 69 22.48 -21.09 10.32
C ILE A 69 23.94 -20.70 10.06
N VAL A 70 24.51 -21.21 8.97
CA VAL A 70 25.90 -20.95 8.57
C VAL A 70 26.02 -19.59 7.89
N PHE A 71 25.14 -19.34 6.92
CA PHE A 71 25.02 -18.04 6.25
C PHE A 71 23.64 -17.90 5.62
N ILE A 72 23.33 -16.67 5.19
CA ILE A 72 22.07 -16.34 4.54
C ILE A 72 22.35 -15.72 3.17
N GLU A 73 21.58 -16.14 2.17
CA GLU A 73 21.65 -15.64 0.80
C GLU A 73 20.29 -15.08 0.40
N GLU A 74 20.30 -14.00 -0.35
CA GLU A 74 19.07 -13.45 -0.91
C GLU A 74 18.88 -13.94 -2.34
N GLU A 75 17.77 -14.63 -2.59
CA GLU A 75 17.40 -15.08 -3.93
C GLU A 75 16.46 -14.03 -4.55
N THR A 76 17.01 -13.25 -5.48
CA THR A 76 16.25 -12.33 -6.32
C THR A 76 15.47 -13.14 -7.36
N PRO A 77 14.15 -12.91 -7.55
CA PRO A 77 13.39 -13.65 -8.55
C PRO A 77 13.98 -13.43 -9.95
N SER A 78 14.25 -14.52 -10.66
CA SER A 78 14.69 -14.45 -12.05
C SER A 78 13.59 -13.86 -12.94
N ALA A 79 13.94 -13.07 -13.96
CA ALA A 79 13.01 -12.32 -14.81
C ALA A 79 11.92 -13.19 -15.51
N PHE A 80 12.11 -14.52 -15.54
CA PHE A 80 11.21 -15.50 -16.15
C PHE A 80 10.34 -16.27 -15.13
N ALA A 81 10.47 -16.04 -13.82
CA ALA A 81 9.69 -16.75 -12.81
C ALA A 81 8.37 -16.02 -12.50
N PHE A 82 7.25 -16.71 -12.71
CA PHE A 82 5.88 -16.21 -12.43
C PHE A 82 5.62 -15.84 -10.95
N THR A 83 6.54 -16.14 -10.03
CA THR A 83 6.40 -15.82 -8.59
C THR A 83 7.29 -14.65 -8.19
N ARG A 84 6.69 -13.49 -7.94
CA ARG A 84 7.36 -12.21 -7.62
C ARG A 84 7.91 -12.07 -6.18
N SER A 85 7.74 -13.08 -5.32
CA SER A 85 8.16 -12.98 -3.92
C SER A 85 9.68 -13.15 -3.76
N ARG A 86 10.36 -12.16 -3.18
CA ARG A 86 11.76 -12.28 -2.72
C ARG A 86 11.88 -13.42 -1.72
N LYS A 87 12.99 -14.16 -1.76
CA LYS A 87 13.25 -15.25 -0.82
C LYS A 87 14.58 -15.04 -0.11
N LEU A 88 14.60 -15.36 1.18
CA LEU A 88 15.82 -15.46 1.96
C LEU A 88 16.15 -16.94 2.15
N VAL A 89 17.29 -17.37 1.62
CA VAL A 89 17.81 -18.73 1.71
C VAL A 89 18.68 -18.82 2.96
N LEU A 90 18.37 -19.77 3.84
CA LEU A 90 19.13 -20.04 5.06
C LEU A 90 19.86 -21.36 4.88
N HIS A 91 21.20 -21.30 4.82
CA HIS A 91 22.04 -22.49 4.71
C HIS A 91 22.33 -23.04 6.11
N LEU A 92 22.02 -24.32 6.31
CA LEU A 92 21.98 -24.95 7.62
C LEU A 92 23.10 -25.99 7.78
N SER A 93 23.68 -26.04 8.97
CA SER A 93 24.59 -27.10 9.40
C SER A 93 23.82 -28.40 9.71
N GLN A 94 24.55 -29.46 10.07
CA GLN A 94 23.95 -30.75 10.40
C GLN A 94 23.12 -30.66 11.69
N ALA A 95 21.98 -31.35 11.74
CA ALA A 95 21.15 -31.40 12.94
C ALA A 95 21.87 -32.15 14.07
N ASN A 96 21.75 -31.67 15.31
CA ASN A 96 22.41 -32.30 16.45
C ASN A 96 21.69 -33.59 16.89
N PRO A 97 22.42 -34.66 17.28
CA PRO A 97 21.84 -35.86 17.85
C PRO A 97 21.26 -35.54 19.25
N GLY A 98 19.93 -35.56 19.39
CA GLY A 98 19.23 -35.19 20.64
C GLY A 98 18.26 -34.01 20.50
N LYS A 99 18.09 -33.48 19.30
CA LYS A 99 17.12 -32.44 18.94
C LYS A 99 15.67 -32.82 19.30
N LYS A 100 14.85 -31.85 19.70
CA LYS A 100 13.41 -32.07 19.97
C LYS A 100 12.62 -32.33 18.68
N ARG A 101 11.41 -32.87 18.82
CA ARG A 101 10.54 -33.20 17.69
C ARG A 101 10.19 -31.94 16.89
N GLY A 102 10.24 -32.08 15.56
CA GLY A 102 9.96 -31.04 14.59
C GLY A 102 9.00 -31.50 13.50
N PRO A 103 8.70 -30.62 12.52
CA PRO A 103 7.77 -30.92 11.44
C PRO A 103 8.28 -32.00 10.47
N VAL A 104 9.60 -32.18 10.40
CA VAL A 104 10.26 -33.17 9.54
C VAL A 104 11.32 -33.89 10.38
N SER A 105 11.36 -35.22 10.32
CA SER A 105 12.32 -36.04 11.05
C SER A 105 13.70 -36.08 10.40
N VAL A 106 13.76 -36.16 9.06
CA VAL A 106 14.99 -36.14 8.26
C VAL A 106 14.72 -35.35 6.99
N SER A 107 15.61 -34.42 6.64
CA SER A 107 15.56 -33.70 5.36
C SER A 107 16.85 -33.94 4.59
N CYS A 108 16.72 -34.21 3.29
CA CYS A 108 17.85 -34.33 2.38
C CYS A 108 18.45 -32.98 1.95
N ASN A 109 17.82 -31.87 2.34
CA ASN A 109 18.25 -30.53 1.96
C ASN A 109 19.06 -29.85 3.08
N ASN A 110 20.14 -29.19 2.68
CA ASN A 110 21.02 -28.43 3.59
C ASN A 110 20.64 -26.94 3.69
N PHE A 111 19.51 -26.54 3.10
CA PHE A 111 19.02 -25.17 3.19
C PHE A 111 17.49 -25.14 3.23
N ILE A 112 16.95 -24.03 3.71
CA ILE A 112 15.52 -23.70 3.73
C ILE A 112 15.32 -22.31 3.14
N LYS A 113 14.13 -22.01 2.62
CA LYS A 113 13.82 -20.66 2.11
C LYS A 113 12.64 -20.04 2.86
N LEU A 114 12.79 -18.78 3.23
CA LEU A 114 11.72 -17.90 3.68
C LEU A 114 11.23 -17.10 2.48
N SER A 115 9.98 -17.30 2.05
CA SER A 115 9.37 -16.55 0.95
C SER A 115 8.48 -15.45 1.51
N PHE A 116 8.81 -14.20 1.16
CA PHE A 116 8.15 -13.01 1.67
C PHE A 116 7.10 -12.56 0.65
N LYS A 117 5.83 -12.82 0.94
CA LYS A 117 4.73 -12.50 0.03
C LYS A 117 4.46 -11.00 -0.06
N ASP A 118 4.63 -10.29 1.04
CA ASP A 118 4.44 -8.83 1.12
C ASP A 118 5.72 -8.04 0.79
N GLY A 119 6.80 -8.75 0.42
CA GLY A 119 8.12 -8.18 0.17
C GLY A 119 9.10 -8.42 1.32
N LEU A 120 10.39 -8.48 0.98
CA LEU A 120 11.48 -8.60 1.94
C LEU A 120 12.02 -7.21 2.29
N GLU A 121 11.85 -6.79 3.53
CA GLU A 121 12.42 -5.54 4.05
C GLU A 121 13.94 -5.67 4.28
N GLU A 122 14.69 -4.66 3.85
CA GLU A 122 16.15 -4.62 4.05
C GLU A 122 16.52 -4.54 5.54
N SER A 123 15.67 -3.89 6.36
CA SER A 123 15.78 -3.79 7.82
C SER A 123 15.82 -5.18 8.48
N PHE A 124 15.00 -6.12 8.00
CA PHE A 124 14.92 -7.48 8.50
C PHE A 124 16.19 -8.26 8.14
N VAL A 125 16.67 -8.16 6.89
CA VAL A 125 17.91 -8.82 6.44
C VAL A 125 19.11 -8.29 7.23
N LEU A 126 19.21 -6.97 7.42
CA LEU A 126 20.27 -6.34 8.21
C LEU A 126 20.23 -6.82 9.67
N SER A 127 19.04 -6.83 10.28
CA SER A 127 18.84 -7.34 11.64
C SER A 127 19.24 -8.81 11.77
N PHE A 128 18.94 -9.62 10.75
CA PHE A 128 19.31 -11.04 10.71
C PHE A 128 20.82 -11.22 10.62
N ARG A 129 21.50 -10.50 9.72
CA ARG A 129 22.97 -10.54 9.62
C ARG A 129 23.64 -10.10 10.93
N ASN A 130 23.12 -9.05 11.57
CA ASN A 130 23.63 -8.56 12.85
C ASN A 130 23.40 -9.57 13.99
N ALA A 131 22.25 -10.25 14.01
CA ALA A 131 21.99 -11.31 14.98
C ALA A 131 22.97 -12.48 14.76
N LEU A 132 23.23 -12.86 13.50
CA LEU A 132 24.16 -13.93 13.16
C LEU A 132 25.62 -13.60 13.48
N SER A 133 26.03 -12.35 13.29
CA SER A 133 27.40 -11.91 13.63
C SER A 133 27.61 -11.76 15.13
N ALA A 134 26.58 -11.35 15.88
CA ALA A 134 26.66 -11.18 17.32
C ALA A 134 26.75 -12.51 18.09
N ARG A 135 26.26 -13.62 17.51
CA ARG A 135 26.33 -14.99 18.07
C ARG A 135 26.02 -15.07 19.57
N LYS A 136 25.00 -14.34 20.02
CA LYS A 136 24.66 -14.23 21.45
C LYS A 136 24.32 -15.58 22.10
N TRP A 137 23.97 -16.58 21.31
CA TRP A 137 23.77 -17.97 21.76
C TRP A 137 25.05 -18.71 22.16
N GLU A 138 26.23 -18.21 21.81
CA GLU A 138 27.52 -18.81 22.23
C GLU A 138 27.99 -18.29 23.61
N THR A 139 27.46 -17.15 24.07
CA THR A 139 27.79 -16.58 25.38
C THR A 139 27.06 -17.32 26.51
N SER A 140 27.71 -18.36 27.05
CA SER A 140 27.29 -19.03 28.29
C SER A 140 27.49 -18.13 29.52
N PRO A 141 26.59 -18.13 30.52
CA PRO A 141 26.73 -17.34 31.75
C PRO A 141 27.90 -17.76 32.67
N LEU A 142 28.74 -18.72 32.28
CA LEU A 142 29.85 -19.25 33.10
C LEU A 142 31.24 -18.70 32.75
N GLN A 143 31.37 -17.74 31.82
CA GLN A 143 32.69 -17.20 31.40
C GLN A 143 32.92 -15.72 31.74
N GLN A 144 32.11 -15.11 32.62
CA GLN A 144 32.35 -13.75 33.12
C GLN A 144 32.83 -13.74 34.59
N ALA A 145 33.75 -14.63 34.93
CA ALA A 145 34.57 -14.51 36.13
C ALA A 145 35.97 -14.04 35.69
N ASN A 146 36.12 -12.73 35.41
CA ASN A 146 37.38 -11.98 35.48
C ASN A 146 37.17 -10.56 34.92
N THR A 147 36.37 -9.75 35.62
CA THR A 147 36.61 -8.30 35.65
C THR A 147 35.98 -7.76 36.93
N SER A 148 36.87 -7.40 37.85
CA SER A 148 36.60 -6.94 39.20
C SER A 148 35.90 -5.58 39.21
N LEU A 149 34.61 -5.54 39.56
CA LEU A 149 33.90 -4.38 40.11
C LEU A 149 32.88 -4.90 41.16
N PRO A 150 32.72 -4.23 42.32
CA PRO A 150 31.92 -4.76 43.43
C PRO A 150 30.42 -4.82 43.11
N PRO A 151 29.68 -5.79 43.68
CA PRO A 151 28.30 -6.05 43.29
C PRO A 151 27.37 -4.96 43.84
N LYS A 152 26.84 -4.10 42.97
CA LYS A 152 25.55 -3.46 43.26
C LYS A 152 24.48 -4.51 43.05
N GLN A 153 23.92 -4.99 44.16
CA GLN A 153 22.75 -5.83 44.22
C GLN A 153 21.65 -5.23 43.35
N ILE A 154 21.32 -5.90 42.24
CA ILE A 154 20.07 -5.66 41.53
C ILE A 154 19.03 -6.49 42.28
N PRO A 155 18.00 -5.88 42.91
CA PRO A 155 16.97 -6.63 43.59
C PRO A 155 16.18 -7.42 42.55
N ILE A 156 16.27 -8.75 42.60
CA ILE A 156 15.35 -9.64 41.91
C ILE A 156 13.98 -9.43 42.56
N LYS A 157 13.12 -8.62 41.95
CA LYS A 157 11.72 -8.53 42.38
C LYS A 157 11.00 -9.80 41.93
N PRO A 158 10.42 -10.59 42.85
CA PRO A 158 9.63 -11.74 42.48
C PRO A 158 8.39 -11.26 41.72
N ARG A 159 8.20 -11.76 40.49
CA ARG A 159 7.00 -11.48 39.69
C ARG A 159 5.88 -12.41 40.16
N THR A 160 5.16 -11.98 41.19
CA THR A 160 4.07 -12.73 41.83
C THR A 160 2.72 -12.35 41.20
N GLY A 161 2.08 -13.27 40.48
CA GLY A 161 0.65 -13.23 40.11
C GLY A 161 0.19 -12.23 39.03
N ILE A 162 -1.11 -12.28 38.71
CA ILE A 162 -1.83 -11.45 37.71
C ILE A 162 -1.59 -9.94 37.95
N VAL A 163 -1.50 -9.52 39.22
CA VAL A 163 -1.20 -8.13 39.63
C VAL A 163 0.20 -7.66 39.18
N GLY A 164 1.18 -8.57 39.07
CA GLY A 164 2.51 -8.24 38.56
C GLY A 164 2.57 -8.06 37.04
N ILE A 165 1.66 -8.73 36.31
CA ILE A 165 1.49 -8.52 34.86
C ILE A 165 0.76 -7.20 34.62
N GLU A 166 -0.30 -6.92 35.37
CA GLU A 166 -1.04 -5.65 35.32
C GLU A 166 -0.12 -4.45 35.60
N ARG A 167 0.72 -4.53 36.64
CA ARG A 167 1.71 -3.50 36.94
C ARG A 167 2.76 -3.33 35.84
N GLY A 168 3.22 -4.44 35.23
CA GLY A 168 4.16 -4.39 34.12
C GLY A 168 3.55 -3.85 32.82
N MET A 169 2.25 -4.08 32.60
CA MET A 169 1.51 -3.53 31.47
C MET A 169 1.26 -2.03 31.67
N GLN A 170 0.97 -1.61 32.90
CA GLN A 170 0.82 -0.21 33.29
C GLN A 170 2.16 0.56 33.23
N GLU A 171 3.28 -0.05 33.63
CA GLU A 171 4.62 0.55 33.47
C GLU A 171 5.02 0.70 32.00
N LYS A 172 4.69 -0.27 31.14
CA LYS A 172 4.90 -0.15 29.69
C LYS A 172 4.00 0.91 29.06
N GLN A 173 2.73 0.99 29.48
CA GLN A 173 1.82 2.06 29.04
C GLN A 173 2.37 3.41 29.44
N LYS A 174 2.82 3.58 30.69
CA LYS A 174 3.40 4.83 31.17
C LYS A 174 4.68 5.22 30.42
N ALA A 175 5.58 4.27 30.14
CA ALA A 175 6.77 4.54 29.33
C ALA A 175 6.41 4.92 27.88
N THR A 176 5.34 4.32 27.33
CA THR A 176 4.85 4.66 25.99
C THR A 176 4.20 6.06 26.00
N GLU A 177 3.44 6.41 27.03
CA GLU A 177 2.86 7.73 27.25
C GLU A 177 3.93 8.81 27.44
N GLU A 178 5.00 8.52 28.18
CA GLU A 178 6.15 9.43 28.34
C GLU A 178 6.85 9.65 27.00
N ASN A 179 7.10 8.59 26.22
CA ASN A 179 7.67 8.72 24.88
C ASN A 179 6.75 9.48 23.91
N ILE A 180 5.43 9.24 23.98
CA ILE A 180 4.42 9.96 23.21
C ILE A 180 4.38 11.44 23.64
N SER A 181 4.46 11.73 24.93
CA SER A 181 4.50 13.11 25.45
C SER A 181 5.75 13.86 25.00
N ILE A 182 6.91 13.21 24.97
CA ILE A 182 8.15 13.81 24.46
C ILE A 182 8.00 14.09 22.95
N ALA A 183 7.46 13.14 22.18
CA ALA A 183 7.19 13.34 20.76
C ALA A 183 6.20 14.50 20.51
N PHE A 184 5.15 14.65 21.32
CA PHE A 184 4.21 15.76 21.23
C PHE A 184 4.84 17.11 21.62
N GLN A 185 5.75 17.15 22.60
CA GLN A 185 6.48 18.37 22.95
C GLN A 185 7.44 18.82 21.83
N ASP A 186 8.07 17.87 21.14
CA ASP A 186 8.94 18.22 20.01
C ASP A 186 8.13 18.59 18.76
N LEU A 187 6.98 17.94 18.54
CA LEU A 187 6.03 18.36 17.51
C LEU A 187 5.49 19.77 17.80
N SER A 188 5.17 20.11 19.06
CA SER A 188 4.69 21.46 19.39
C SER A 188 5.75 22.53 19.15
N LYS A 189 7.02 22.26 19.50
CA LYS A 189 8.13 23.18 19.16
C LYS A 189 8.28 23.34 17.64
N LEU A 190 8.13 22.26 16.87
CA LEU A 190 8.17 22.30 15.41
C LEU A 190 7.00 23.14 14.85
N MET A 191 5.79 22.97 15.41
CA MET A 191 4.63 23.77 15.06
C MET A 191 4.82 25.25 15.39
N ASP A 192 5.42 25.58 16.53
CA ASP A 192 5.73 26.96 16.91
C ASP A 192 6.75 27.59 15.94
N MET A 193 7.78 26.85 15.54
CA MET A 193 8.74 27.33 14.52
C MET A 193 8.08 27.51 13.14
N ALA A 194 7.19 26.60 12.75
CA ALA A 194 6.47 26.68 11.48
C ALA A 194 5.44 27.82 11.47
N LYS A 195 4.85 28.17 12.63
CA LYS A 195 3.85 29.23 12.77
C LYS A 195 4.35 30.59 12.29
N ASP A 196 5.61 30.93 12.59
CA ASP A 196 6.21 32.18 12.14
C ASP A 196 6.41 32.20 10.62
N MET A 197 6.85 31.08 10.03
CA MET A 197 6.95 30.95 8.57
C MET A 197 5.58 31.03 7.88
N VAL A 198 4.54 30.41 8.45
CA VAL A 198 3.16 30.46 7.91
C VAL A 198 2.60 31.88 8.01
N ASN A 199 2.79 32.57 9.14
CA ASN A 199 2.31 33.94 9.32
C ASN A 199 3.02 34.92 8.37
N LEU A 200 4.34 34.79 8.22
CA LEU A 200 5.11 35.58 7.27
C LEU A 200 4.61 35.35 5.84
N SER A 201 4.38 34.09 5.47
CA SER A 201 3.85 33.70 4.16
C SER A 201 2.47 34.30 3.87
N LYS A 202 1.56 34.32 4.85
CA LYS A 202 0.25 34.98 4.75
C LYS A 202 0.38 36.50 4.59
N ASN A 203 1.27 37.14 5.35
CA ASN A 203 1.49 38.58 5.26
C ASN A 203 2.10 39.00 3.91
N ILE A 204 3.02 38.19 3.37
CA ILE A 204 3.58 38.39 2.03
C ILE A 204 2.48 38.24 0.98
N SER A 205 1.66 37.19 1.09
CA SER A 205 0.52 36.95 0.19
C SER A 205 -0.48 38.12 0.17
N LEU A 206 -0.76 38.73 1.33
CA LEU A 206 -1.61 39.93 1.44
C LEU A 206 -0.96 41.16 0.81
N LYS A 207 0.33 41.40 1.06
CA LYS A 207 1.07 42.53 0.44
C LYS A 207 1.17 42.40 -1.09
N ILE A 208 1.32 41.18 -1.61
CA ILE A 208 1.31 40.91 -3.05
C ILE A 208 -0.06 41.26 -3.65
N ARG A 209 -1.16 40.98 -2.94
CA ARG A 209 -2.51 41.38 -3.35
C ARG A 209 -2.72 42.89 -3.34
N GLU A 210 -2.25 43.57 -2.31
CA GLU A 210 -2.41 45.04 -2.16
C GLU A 210 -1.59 45.85 -3.18
N LYS A 211 -0.43 45.35 -3.63
CA LYS A 211 0.48 46.05 -4.55
C LYS A 211 0.33 45.64 -6.02
N GLN A 212 -0.87 45.24 -6.46
CA GLN A 212 -1.15 44.80 -7.84
C GLN A 212 -0.54 45.76 -8.89
N GLY A 213 0.53 45.31 -9.56
CA GLY A 213 1.19 46.01 -10.67
C GLY A 213 2.70 46.24 -10.54
N CYS A 214 3.29 46.13 -9.34
CA CYS A 214 4.71 46.48 -9.13
C CYS A 214 5.66 45.29 -8.93
N ILE A 215 5.16 44.05 -9.02
CA ILE A 215 5.92 42.84 -8.69
C ILE A 215 6.09 42.01 -9.97
N THR A 216 7.33 41.60 -10.23
CA THR A 216 7.70 40.74 -11.35
C THR A 216 7.03 39.36 -11.26
N GLU A 217 6.55 38.84 -12.39
CA GLU A 217 5.82 37.56 -12.45
C GLU A 217 6.66 36.39 -11.90
N ASP A 218 7.96 36.38 -12.18
CA ASP A 218 8.90 35.34 -11.74
C ASP A 218 9.03 35.24 -10.21
N GLU A 219 9.01 36.37 -9.49
CA GLU A 219 9.09 36.36 -8.02
C GLU A 219 7.81 35.80 -7.40
N THR A 220 6.66 36.08 -8.02
CA THR A 220 5.37 35.53 -7.59
C THR A 220 5.32 34.01 -7.81
N ILE A 221 5.90 33.54 -8.92
CA ILE A 221 6.00 32.11 -9.25
C ILE A 221 6.88 31.35 -8.25
N GLN A 222 8.07 31.88 -7.94
CA GLN A 222 8.96 31.25 -6.96
C GLN A 222 8.29 31.18 -5.58
N PHE A 223 7.64 32.26 -5.16
CA PHE A 223 6.95 32.30 -3.88
C PHE A 223 5.81 31.26 -3.81
N LYS A 224 5.01 31.09 -4.88
CA LYS A 224 3.97 30.04 -4.93
C LYS A 224 4.56 28.62 -4.84
N SER A 225 5.68 28.36 -5.53
CA SER A 225 6.35 27.04 -5.44
C SER A 225 6.81 26.72 -4.01
N TYR A 226 7.19 27.75 -3.26
CA TYR A 226 7.56 27.61 -1.85
C TYR A 226 6.35 27.33 -0.95
N LEU A 227 5.21 28.02 -1.17
CA LEU A 227 3.96 27.74 -0.43
C LEU A 227 3.47 26.31 -0.63
N LEU A 228 3.51 25.82 -1.88
CA LEU A 228 3.11 24.46 -2.21
C LEU A 228 4.02 23.42 -1.55
N SER A 229 5.34 23.66 -1.57
CA SER A 229 6.31 22.78 -0.91
C SER A 229 6.11 22.73 0.61
N LEU A 230 5.59 23.79 1.20
CA LEU A 230 5.23 23.87 2.62
C LEU A 230 3.83 23.30 2.92
N GLY A 231 3.04 22.93 1.92
CA GLY A 231 1.66 22.45 2.08
C GLY A 231 0.69 23.52 2.61
N ILE A 232 0.97 24.80 2.33
CA ILE A 232 0.09 25.91 2.71
C ILE A 232 -0.88 26.17 1.55
N ASP A 233 -2.17 25.92 1.77
CA ASP A 233 -3.22 26.23 0.79
C ASP A 233 -3.16 27.70 0.38
N ASP A 234 -3.11 27.94 -0.94
CA ASP A 234 -2.86 29.25 -1.53
C ASP A 234 -3.97 30.25 -1.15
N PRO A 235 -3.69 31.32 -0.40
CA PRO A 235 -4.64 32.39 -0.22
C PRO A 235 -4.63 33.35 -1.41
N VAL A 236 -3.76 33.24 -2.44
CA VAL A 236 -3.60 34.23 -3.52
C VAL A 236 -4.44 33.87 -4.75
N THR A 237 -5.69 34.34 -4.76
CA THR A 237 -6.54 34.33 -5.97
C THR A 237 -6.00 35.28 -7.04
N ARG A 238 -5.21 34.74 -7.98
CA ARG A 238 -5.20 35.14 -9.38
C ARG A 238 -5.00 33.86 -10.17
N ASP A 239 -6.07 33.43 -10.80
CA ASP A 239 -6.12 32.25 -11.65
C ASP A 239 -4.91 32.17 -12.57
N SER A 240 -4.25 31.01 -12.55
CA SER A 240 -3.47 30.45 -13.66
C SER A 240 -2.27 31.28 -14.16
N TYR A 241 -1.07 31.15 -13.57
CA TYR A 241 0.17 31.56 -14.27
C TYR A 241 1.33 30.53 -14.21
N SER A 242 1.73 30.16 -15.43
CA SER A 242 2.94 29.52 -16.00
C SER A 242 3.64 28.32 -15.30
N SER A 243 3.93 28.33 -14.00
CA SER A 243 4.75 27.25 -13.38
C SER A 243 3.92 26.02 -13.03
N GLU A 244 2.76 26.24 -12.40
CA GLU A 244 1.72 25.23 -12.24
C GLU A 244 1.25 24.73 -13.62
N SER A 245 1.17 25.63 -14.60
CA SER A 245 0.87 25.25 -15.99
C SER A 245 1.92 24.31 -16.57
N LYS A 246 3.23 24.55 -16.39
CA LYS A 246 4.28 23.65 -16.91
C LYS A 246 4.31 22.29 -16.20
N TYR A 247 4.23 22.27 -14.88
CA TYR A 247 4.14 21.02 -14.11
C TYR A 247 2.90 20.22 -14.53
N MET A 248 1.71 20.84 -14.51
CA MET A 248 0.47 20.20 -14.92
C MET A 248 0.47 19.79 -16.39
N THR A 249 1.15 20.54 -17.26
CA THR A 249 1.32 20.17 -18.68
C THR A 249 2.17 18.92 -18.85
N ASN A 250 3.29 18.81 -18.11
CA ASN A 250 4.12 17.61 -18.15
C ASN A 250 3.40 16.40 -17.55
N LEU A 251 2.72 16.61 -16.42
CA LEU A 251 1.88 15.61 -15.77
C LEU A 251 0.76 15.12 -16.69
N ALA A 252 0.10 16.01 -17.44
CA ALA A 252 -0.93 15.66 -18.40
C ALA A 252 -0.40 14.76 -19.53
N ARG A 253 0.82 15.02 -20.03
CA ARG A 253 1.47 14.16 -21.04
C ARG A 253 1.84 12.80 -20.47
N GLU A 254 2.48 12.76 -19.30
CA GLU A 254 2.86 11.51 -18.63
C GLU A 254 1.64 10.65 -18.30
N MET A 255 0.59 11.25 -17.75
CA MET A 255 -0.69 10.59 -17.49
C MET A 255 -1.28 10.01 -18.77
N THR A 256 -1.18 10.73 -19.89
CA THR A 256 -1.64 10.24 -21.19
C THR A 256 -0.83 9.02 -21.64
N ASP A 257 0.49 9.05 -21.52
CA ASP A 257 1.35 7.93 -21.90
C ASP A 257 1.05 6.66 -21.09
N ILE A 258 0.82 6.82 -19.77
CA ILE A 258 0.47 5.70 -18.88
C ILE A 258 -0.92 5.13 -19.20
N LEU A 259 -1.89 6.01 -19.49
CA LEU A 259 -3.29 5.61 -19.61
C LEU A 259 -3.70 5.22 -21.04
N LEU A 260 -2.98 5.64 -22.08
CA LEU A 260 -3.42 5.45 -23.47
C LEU A 260 -3.69 3.98 -23.83
N GLN A 261 -2.79 3.06 -23.46
CA GLN A 261 -2.98 1.64 -23.71
C GLN A 261 -4.12 1.04 -22.86
N PRO A 262 -4.13 1.20 -21.51
CA PRO A 262 -5.25 0.79 -20.67
C PRO A 262 -6.62 1.31 -21.11
N LEU A 263 -6.67 2.54 -21.64
CA LEU A 263 -7.90 3.15 -22.10
C LEU A 263 -8.41 2.46 -23.37
N LYS A 264 -7.52 2.13 -24.31
CA LYS A 264 -7.87 1.37 -25.52
C LYS A 264 -8.35 -0.04 -25.20
N ASP A 265 -7.68 -0.72 -24.27
CA ASP A 265 -8.04 -2.08 -23.84
C ASP A 265 -9.44 -2.14 -23.19
N LEU A 266 -9.88 -1.04 -22.56
CA LEU A 266 -11.19 -0.93 -21.90
C LEU A 266 -12.28 -0.30 -22.78
N GLY A 267 -12.10 -0.24 -24.10
CA GLY A 267 -13.11 0.28 -25.01
C GLY A 267 -13.16 1.82 -25.07
N GLY A 268 -12.11 2.50 -24.65
CA GLY A 268 -11.90 3.94 -24.87
C GLY A 268 -12.45 4.88 -23.81
N MET A 269 -12.91 4.36 -22.66
CA MET A 269 -13.39 5.17 -21.53
C MET A 269 -13.03 4.54 -20.18
N MET A 270 -12.67 5.37 -19.19
CA MET A 270 -12.32 4.95 -17.84
C MET A 270 -12.71 6.02 -16.82
N SER A 271 -13.12 5.62 -15.61
CA SER A 271 -13.39 6.59 -14.54
C SER A 271 -12.11 7.33 -14.11
N LEU A 272 -12.24 8.59 -13.69
CA LEU A 272 -11.09 9.36 -13.19
C LEU A 272 -10.46 8.70 -11.94
N ALA A 273 -11.29 8.04 -11.12
CA ALA A 273 -10.84 7.29 -9.95
C ALA A 273 -10.00 6.05 -10.33
N ASP A 274 -10.42 5.28 -11.34
CA ASP A 274 -9.63 4.15 -11.84
C ASP A 274 -8.33 4.61 -12.48
N ALA A 275 -8.38 5.72 -13.22
CA ALA A 275 -7.21 6.36 -13.81
C ALA A 275 -6.21 6.79 -12.73
N TYR A 276 -6.68 7.44 -11.66
CA TYR A 276 -5.86 7.84 -10.51
C TYR A 276 -5.12 6.63 -9.89
N CYS A 277 -5.86 5.55 -9.64
CA CYS A 277 -5.28 4.32 -9.10
C CYS A 277 -4.22 3.72 -10.04
N ARG A 278 -4.47 3.72 -11.35
CA ARG A 278 -3.53 3.18 -12.35
C ARG A 278 -2.25 4.01 -12.46
N VAL A 279 -2.36 5.34 -12.48
CA VAL A 279 -1.21 6.25 -12.53
C VAL A 279 -0.35 6.08 -11.28
N ASN A 280 -0.97 6.12 -10.09
CA ASN A 280 -0.23 5.96 -8.84
C ASN A 280 0.41 4.58 -8.68
N ARG A 281 -0.26 3.53 -9.18
CA ARG A 281 0.31 2.18 -9.24
C ARG A 281 1.49 2.08 -10.20
N ALA A 282 1.49 2.85 -11.29
CA ALA A 282 2.61 2.89 -12.23
C ALA A 282 3.81 3.68 -11.68
N ARG A 283 3.58 4.73 -10.87
CA ARG A 283 4.63 5.58 -10.27
C ARG A 283 5.34 4.98 -9.05
N GLY A 284 4.63 4.27 -8.18
CA GLY A 284 5.23 3.57 -7.04
C GLY A 284 5.54 4.44 -5.82
N LEU A 285 6.54 5.34 -5.90
CA LEU A 285 7.02 6.14 -4.76
C LEU A 285 6.58 7.61 -4.80
N GLU A 286 6.52 8.22 -5.98
CA GLU A 286 6.09 9.62 -6.18
C GLU A 286 4.60 9.70 -6.49
N LEU A 287 3.78 9.45 -5.45
CA LEU A 287 2.33 9.43 -5.59
C LEU A 287 1.77 10.81 -5.94
N LEU A 288 0.81 10.81 -6.86
CA LEU A 288 0.03 11.97 -7.25
C LEU A 288 -1.12 12.19 -6.28
N SER A 289 -1.42 13.46 -5.97
CA SER A 289 -2.62 13.84 -5.22
C SER A 289 -3.88 13.75 -6.12
N PRO A 290 -5.09 13.56 -5.54
CA PRO A 290 -6.33 13.59 -6.31
C PRO A 290 -6.58 14.94 -7.01
N GLU A 291 -6.15 16.04 -6.38
CA GLU A 291 -6.31 17.39 -6.92
C GLU A 291 -5.40 17.62 -8.13
N ASP A 292 -4.15 17.18 -8.07
CA ASP A 292 -3.21 17.27 -9.19
C ASP A 292 -3.70 16.45 -10.39
N MET A 293 -4.23 15.24 -10.13
CA MET A 293 -4.83 14.39 -11.17
C MET A 293 -5.98 15.10 -11.88
N LEU A 294 -6.86 15.75 -11.13
CA LEU A 294 -8.00 16.49 -11.67
C LEU A 294 -7.54 17.74 -12.44
N SER A 295 -6.59 18.49 -11.90
CA SER A 295 -6.03 19.69 -12.52
C SER A 295 -5.33 19.36 -13.83
N ALA A 296 -4.55 18.28 -13.88
CA ALA A 296 -3.96 17.77 -15.12
C ALA A 296 -5.02 17.31 -16.13
N ALA A 297 -6.05 16.59 -15.68
CA ALA A 297 -7.14 16.11 -16.53
C ALA A 297 -7.91 17.26 -17.23
N LYS A 298 -8.08 18.41 -16.57
CA LYS A 298 -8.74 19.61 -17.14
C LYS A 298 -7.93 20.27 -18.26
N ILE A 299 -6.62 20.04 -18.33
CA ILE A 299 -5.73 20.68 -19.31
C ILE A 299 -5.50 19.77 -20.54
N LEU A 300 -5.86 18.48 -20.45
CA LEU A 300 -5.73 17.50 -21.53
C LEU A 300 -6.28 18.00 -22.89
N GLU A 301 -7.50 18.55 -22.87
CA GLU A 301 -8.17 19.05 -24.08
C GLU A 301 -7.47 20.29 -24.65
N LYS A 302 -6.97 21.17 -23.78
CA LYS A 302 -6.19 22.36 -24.18
C LYS A 302 -4.86 21.99 -24.86
N LEU A 303 -4.28 20.85 -24.48
CA LEU A 303 -3.02 20.32 -25.05
C LEU A 303 -3.25 19.45 -26.29
N ALA A 304 -4.50 19.28 -26.75
CA ALA A 304 -4.86 18.44 -27.88
C ALA A 304 -4.33 17.01 -27.78
N LEU A 305 -4.34 16.44 -26.56
CA LEU A 305 -3.91 15.06 -26.31
C LEU A 305 -5.00 14.06 -26.75
N PRO A 306 -4.65 12.78 -27.00
CA PRO A 306 -5.59 11.75 -27.45
C PRO A 306 -6.63 11.33 -26.38
N ILE A 307 -6.57 11.90 -25.18
CA ILE A 307 -7.49 11.65 -24.06
C ILE A 307 -8.11 12.99 -23.66
N ARG A 308 -9.40 12.99 -23.35
CA ARG A 308 -10.13 14.15 -22.83
C ARG A 308 -10.86 13.80 -21.53
N LEU A 309 -11.04 14.80 -20.67
CA LEU A 309 -11.89 14.72 -19.49
C LEU A 309 -13.34 15.00 -19.88
N ARG A 310 -14.24 14.12 -19.48
CA ARG A 310 -15.69 14.30 -19.62
C ARG A 310 -16.35 14.23 -18.25
N VAL A 311 -17.38 15.04 -18.06
CA VAL A 311 -18.24 15.01 -16.88
C VAL A 311 -19.65 14.63 -17.32
N PHE A 312 -20.20 13.56 -16.74
CA PHE A 312 -21.60 13.19 -16.95
C PHE A 312 -22.53 14.06 -16.09
N ASP A 313 -23.81 14.09 -16.43
CA ASP A 313 -24.82 14.88 -15.68
C ASP A 313 -24.98 14.42 -14.22
N SER A 314 -24.59 13.17 -13.91
CA SER A 314 -24.50 12.64 -12.54
C SER A 314 -23.35 13.22 -11.73
N GLY A 315 -22.45 14.00 -12.35
CA GLY A 315 -21.21 14.49 -11.76
C GLY A 315 -20.04 13.51 -11.86
N VAL A 316 -20.25 12.32 -12.43
CA VAL A 316 -19.19 11.33 -12.63
C VAL A 316 -18.18 11.85 -13.66
N MET A 317 -16.91 11.88 -13.26
CA MET A 317 -15.80 12.31 -14.11
C MET A 317 -15.10 11.11 -14.74
N VAL A 318 -14.92 11.13 -16.05
CA VAL A 318 -14.31 10.05 -16.83
C VAL A 318 -13.28 10.58 -17.81
N LEU A 319 -12.26 9.78 -18.08
CA LEU A 319 -11.32 9.99 -19.17
C LEU A 319 -11.78 9.17 -20.38
N GLN A 320 -11.82 9.79 -21.55
CA GLN A 320 -12.31 9.20 -22.80
C GLN A 320 -11.32 9.49 -23.92
N LEU A 321 -11.14 8.56 -24.87
CA LEU A 321 -10.35 8.81 -26.07
C LEU A 321 -11.02 9.90 -26.92
N THR A 322 -10.24 10.79 -27.53
CA THR A 322 -10.76 11.82 -28.43
C THR A 322 -11.47 11.22 -29.66
N SER A 323 -11.07 10.01 -30.06
CA SER A 323 -11.69 9.24 -31.15
C SER A 323 -12.99 8.53 -30.77
N HIS A 324 -13.40 8.56 -29.50
CA HIS A 324 -14.58 7.83 -29.03
C HIS A 324 -15.86 8.63 -29.35
N ASP A 325 -16.70 8.06 -30.21
CA ASP A 325 -17.97 8.66 -30.62
C ASP A 325 -19.13 8.21 -29.71
N ASP A 326 -19.82 9.19 -29.14
CA ASP A 326 -20.97 8.96 -28.26
C ASP A 326 -22.20 8.43 -29.00
N ASN A 327 -22.34 8.75 -30.30
CA ASN A 327 -23.47 8.27 -31.09
C ASN A 327 -23.34 6.78 -31.38
N ALA A 328 -22.17 6.34 -31.85
CA ALA A 328 -21.87 4.92 -32.04
C ALA A 328 -22.10 4.11 -30.74
N VAL A 329 -21.66 4.62 -29.59
CA VAL A 329 -21.84 3.94 -28.29
C VAL A 329 -23.32 3.80 -27.93
N VAL A 330 -24.14 4.81 -28.21
CA VAL A 330 -25.59 4.77 -27.98
C VAL A 330 -26.27 3.74 -28.90
N GLU A 331 -25.90 3.71 -30.19
CA GLU A 331 -26.43 2.74 -31.16
C GLU A 331 -26.11 1.30 -30.73
N ASP A 332 -24.86 1.03 -30.37
CA ASP A 332 -24.40 -0.26 -29.85
C ASP A 332 -25.14 -0.66 -28.56
N THR A 333 -25.43 0.29 -27.67
CA THR A 333 -26.20 0.03 -26.44
C THR A 333 -27.63 -0.36 -26.79
N THR A 334 -28.24 0.39 -27.70
CA THR A 334 -29.62 0.15 -28.15
C THR A 334 -29.73 -1.22 -28.79
N ALA A 335 -28.77 -1.60 -29.65
CA ALA A 335 -28.69 -2.92 -30.24
C ALA A 335 -28.53 -4.01 -29.15
N SER A 336 -27.66 -3.80 -28.16
CA SER A 336 -27.45 -4.74 -27.05
C SER A 336 -28.72 -4.95 -26.22
N VAL A 337 -29.48 -3.88 -25.95
CA VAL A 337 -30.77 -3.94 -25.22
C VAL A 337 -31.82 -4.66 -26.06
N LYS A 338 -31.89 -4.41 -27.38
CA LYS A 338 -32.82 -5.11 -28.29
C LYS A 338 -32.54 -6.61 -28.41
N ILE A 339 -31.26 -7.01 -28.39
CA ILE A 339 -30.88 -8.43 -28.49
C ILE A 339 -31.27 -9.22 -27.23
N ASN A 340 -31.16 -8.60 -26.05
CA ASN A 340 -31.41 -9.27 -24.77
C ASN A 340 -32.84 -9.04 -24.23
N ASP A 341 -33.71 -8.36 -24.98
CA ASP A 341 -35.02 -7.80 -24.60
C ASP A 341 -34.99 -6.79 -23.42
N SER A 342 -34.13 -7.00 -22.43
CA SER A 342 -33.90 -6.10 -21.31
C SER A 342 -32.47 -6.23 -20.81
N LEU A 343 -31.91 -5.14 -20.28
CA LEU A 343 -30.61 -5.17 -19.61
C LEU A 343 -30.61 -4.33 -18.33
N SER A 344 -30.05 -4.90 -17.27
CA SER A 344 -29.61 -4.15 -16.09
C SER A 344 -28.21 -3.57 -16.30
N PRO A 345 -27.83 -2.51 -15.55
CA PRO A 345 -26.47 -1.99 -15.59
C PRO A 345 -25.38 -3.02 -15.27
N ALA A 346 -25.68 -4.00 -14.41
CA ALA A 346 -24.74 -5.06 -14.03
C ALA A 346 -24.53 -6.07 -15.18
N GLU A 347 -25.59 -6.48 -15.87
CA GLU A 347 -25.50 -7.39 -17.02
C GLU A 347 -24.76 -6.71 -18.19
N LEU A 348 -25.05 -5.44 -18.47
CA LEU A 348 -24.34 -4.68 -19.50
C LEU A 348 -22.85 -4.52 -19.17
N SER A 349 -22.53 -4.28 -17.89
CA SER A 349 -21.15 -4.21 -17.41
C SER A 349 -20.39 -5.53 -17.63
N GLN A 350 -21.02 -6.67 -17.34
CA GLN A 350 -20.42 -7.99 -17.57
C GLN A 350 -20.26 -8.31 -19.05
N ALA A 351 -21.25 -7.97 -19.88
CA ALA A 351 -21.20 -8.22 -21.33
C ALA A 351 -20.08 -7.44 -22.03
N LEU A 352 -19.83 -6.20 -21.60
CA LEU A 352 -18.86 -5.30 -22.22
C LEU A 352 -17.50 -5.24 -21.51
N GLY A 353 -17.39 -5.83 -20.31
CA GLY A 353 -16.18 -5.76 -19.50
C GLY A 353 -15.85 -4.35 -18.97
N ILE A 354 -16.87 -3.50 -18.79
CA ILE A 354 -16.73 -2.13 -18.27
C ILE A 354 -17.24 -2.04 -16.82
N SER A 355 -16.89 -0.98 -16.11
CA SER A 355 -17.42 -0.73 -14.76
C SER A 355 -18.95 -0.55 -14.77
N VAL A 356 -19.63 -1.04 -13.73
CA VAL A 356 -21.09 -0.89 -13.54
C VAL A 356 -21.50 0.59 -13.57
N LEU A 357 -20.64 1.48 -13.07
CA LEU A 357 -20.87 2.93 -13.12
C LEU A 357 -20.96 3.42 -14.57
N LEU A 358 -20.00 3.04 -15.42
CA LEU A 358 -19.98 3.41 -16.84
C LEU A 358 -21.14 2.78 -17.60
N ALA A 359 -21.48 1.52 -17.30
CA ALA A 359 -22.63 0.85 -17.89
C ALA A 359 -23.94 1.58 -17.57
N LYS A 360 -24.11 2.03 -16.32
CA LYS A 360 -25.27 2.84 -15.90
C LYS A 360 -25.33 4.18 -16.64
N GLU A 361 -24.21 4.90 -16.75
CA GLU A 361 -24.15 6.17 -17.49
C GLU A 361 -24.46 5.99 -18.98
N ARG A 362 -23.96 4.91 -19.60
CA ARG A 362 -24.23 4.55 -21.00
C ARG A 362 -25.72 4.27 -21.25
N LEU A 363 -26.36 3.51 -20.37
CA LEU A 363 -27.81 3.27 -20.42
C LEU A 363 -28.60 4.57 -20.21
N THR A 364 -28.25 5.37 -19.20
CA THR A 364 -28.92 6.65 -18.92
C THR A 364 -28.77 7.65 -20.07
N THR A 365 -27.61 7.66 -20.75
CA THR A 365 -27.38 8.51 -21.92
C THR A 365 -28.22 8.05 -23.12
N THR A 366 -28.37 6.74 -23.30
CA THR A 366 -29.21 6.15 -24.36
C THR A 366 -30.69 6.41 -24.11
N GLU A 367 -31.12 6.32 -22.85
CA GLU A 367 -32.48 6.64 -22.40
C GLU A 367 -32.82 8.11 -22.66
N LYS A 368 -31.89 9.04 -22.37
CA LYS A 368 -32.08 10.48 -22.66
C LYS A 368 -32.31 10.79 -24.13
N LYS A 369 -31.77 9.96 -25.04
CA LYS A 369 -32.04 10.05 -26.48
C LYS A 369 -33.38 9.43 -26.89
N GLY A 370 -34.13 8.87 -25.94
CA GLY A 370 -35.45 8.28 -26.17
C GLY A 370 -35.43 6.91 -26.84
N LEU A 371 -34.28 6.24 -26.95
CA LEU A 371 -34.15 4.96 -27.66
C LEU A 371 -34.49 3.75 -26.79
N ILE A 372 -34.31 3.89 -25.47
CA ILE A 372 -34.65 2.88 -24.46
C ILE A 372 -35.46 3.54 -23.34
N CYS A 373 -36.24 2.75 -22.62
CA CYS A 373 -36.99 3.18 -21.45
C CYS A 373 -36.53 2.43 -20.20
N ARG A 374 -36.64 3.08 -19.03
CA ARG A 374 -36.32 2.47 -17.73
C ARG A 374 -37.56 1.82 -17.12
N ASP A 375 -37.33 0.72 -16.42
CA ASP A 375 -38.26 0.12 -15.47
C ASP A 375 -37.55 0.03 -14.11
N GLU A 376 -38.12 0.69 -13.11
CA GLU A 376 -37.57 0.73 -11.75
C GLU A 376 -38.60 0.12 -10.80
N SER A 377 -38.28 -1.07 -10.31
CA SER A 377 -39.15 -1.86 -9.43
C SER A 377 -38.38 -2.34 -8.20
N ILE A 378 -39.05 -3.09 -7.32
CA ILE A 378 -38.40 -3.78 -6.19
C ILE A 378 -37.33 -4.78 -6.63
N GLU A 379 -37.41 -5.27 -7.87
CA GLU A 379 -36.44 -6.21 -8.45
C GLU A 379 -35.17 -5.50 -8.94
N GLY A 380 -35.23 -4.17 -9.10
CA GLY A 380 -34.11 -3.32 -9.48
C GLY A 380 -34.40 -2.44 -10.69
N LEU A 381 -33.34 -1.82 -11.20
CA LEU A 381 -33.37 -0.96 -12.38
C LEU A 381 -33.02 -1.76 -13.63
N ARG A 382 -33.96 -1.88 -14.57
CA ARG A 382 -33.76 -2.49 -15.89
C ARG A 382 -34.10 -1.49 -17.00
N PHE A 383 -33.52 -1.71 -18.17
CA PHE A 383 -33.78 -0.92 -19.37
C PHE A 383 -34.31 -1.82 -20.48
N TYR A 384 -35.30 -1.32 -21.21
CA TYR A 384 -35.99 -2.01 -22.29
C TYR A 384 -35.97 -1.16 -23.57
N PRO A 385 -36.12 -1.76 -24.77
CA PRO A 385 -36.36 -1.01 -25.99
C PRO A 385 -37.58 -0.10 -25.84
N ASN A 386 -37.51 1.13 -26.36
CA ASN A 386 -38.61 2.09 -26.21
C ASN A 386 -39.77 1.79 -27.18
N LEU A 387 -40.60 0.81 -26.82
CA LEU A 387 -41.78 0.43 -27.60
C LEU A 387 -42.87 1.52 -27.63
N PHE A 388 -42.87 2.47 -26.68
CA PHE A 388 -43.84 3.57 -26.66
C PHE A 388 -43.65 4.52 -27.86
N VAL A 389 -42.41 4.69 -28.30
CA VAL A 389 -42.09 5.53 -29.47
C VAL A 389 -42.24 4.73 -30.76
N GLU A 390 -41.81 3.47 -30.77
CA GLU A 390 -41.90 2.61 -31.96
C GLU A 390 -43.36 2.34 -32.36
N ARG A 391 -44.25 2.06 -31.39
CA ARG A 391 -45.66 1.73 -31.66
C ARG A 391 -46.60 2.93 -31.75
N CYS A 392 -46.15 4.15 -31.44
CA CYS A 392 -46.93 5.37 -31.68
C CYS A 392 -46.78 5.90 -33.12
N ASN A 393 -45.77 5.41 -33.86
CA ASN A 393 -45.51 5.79 -35.25
C ASN A 393 -46.01 4.75 -36.27
N GLU A 394 -46.58 3.63 -35.80
CA GLU A 394 -47.40 2.68 -36.55
C GLU A 394 -48.88 3.05 -36.40
#